data_AF-A0A166WGR2-F1
#
_entry.id   AF-A0A166WGR2-F1
#
_cell.length_a   1.000
_cell.length_b   1.000
_cell.length_c   1.000
_cell.angle_alpha   90.00
_cell.angle_beta   90.00
_cell.angle_gamma   90.00
#
_symmetry.space_group_name_H-M   'P 1'
#
loop_
_entity.id
_entity.type
_entity.pdbx_description
1 polymer ?
#
loop_
_entity_poly.entity_id
_entity_poly.type
_entity_poly.pdbx_seq_one_letter_code
_entity_poly.pdbx_strand_id
1 'polypeptide(L)'
;MYILIKDSAGITNCSVFKQLATYFDIFNVFMTVQLRYYCGLIFNRSNQREVKHIMSQSFNQKVECKGLPEADIILVDRNQAGTGDSLLDANASNQYDKSHARTESGAEGLDTLYIYCPEHYVDVIEKVMSRHQNIEVHVNDFSVRNFKNLKLCHFKSEHMSQEEKIFLITATELGARVEPLVSFLDRKLGYTEVELLHSGYFLYQKAFSILSNKTNAFIKRVVDLLFVFLLSWVAIPVGIITAVLIKLESPGPVFYKQRRTGLYNKEFNVIKFRSMRNDAEKNGAQWACSNDSRVTKVGKIIRKTRIDELPQLLNVLKNEMSMVGPRPEREHFISDLEKEIPYYRFRHAVKPGITGLAQVKYPYGASVQDAVWKHKYDIFYIKHQKFAMDLKILLLTVKTVLFGKGV
;
A
#
# COMPACT_ATOMS: atom_id res chain seq x y z
N MET A 1 -24.39 12.57 -28.69
CA MET A 1 -25.31 12.96 -27.59
C MET A 1 -24.46 13.14 -26.33
N TYR A 2 -24.17 14.39 -25.96
CA TYR A 2 -23.40 14.71 -24.74
C TYR A 2 -24.38 15.14 -23.67
N ILE A 3 -24.36 14.49 -22.50
CA ILE A 3 -25.10 14.95 -21.33
C ILE A 3 -24.10 15.72 -20.47
N LEU A 4 -24.25 17.04 -20.38
CA LEU A 4 -23.50 17.90 -19.47
C LEU A 4 -24.30 18.06 -18.19
N ILE A 5 -23.76 17.55 -17.07
CA ILE A 5 -24.29 17.84 -15.74
C ILE A 5 -23.46 19.02 -15.20
N LYS A 6 -24.11 20.15 -14.95
CA LYS A 6 -23.49 21.32 -14.32
C LYS A 6 -23.60 21.14 -12.81
N ASP A 7 -22.47 20.91 -12.15
CA ASP A 7 -22.38 21.04 -10.70
C ASP A 7 -21.44 22.22 -10.37
N SER A 8 -21.66 22.82 -9.21
CA SER A 8 -21.11 24.09 -8.73
C SER A 8 -19.59 24.15 -8.56
N ALA A 9 -18.83 23.14 -9.02
CA ALA A 9 -17.37 23.08 -8.94
C ALA A 9 -16.65 22.64 -10.24
N GLY A 10 -17.33 22.59 -11.40
CA GLY A 10 -16.68 22.41 -12.71
C GLY A 10 -16.94 21.07 -13.40
N ILE A 11 -16.84 21.10 -14.74
CA ILE A 11 -17.24 20.04 -15.66
C ILE A 11 -16.33 18.81 -15.50
N THR A 12 -16.89 17.66 -15.12
CA THR A 12 -16.18 16.37 -15.16
C THR A 12 -16.75 15.48 -16.26
N ASN A 13 -15.88 14.98 -17.14
CA ASN A 13 -16.27 14.12 -18.25
C ASN A 13 -16.72 12.74 -17.74
N CYS A 14 -18.03 12.46 -17.78
CA CYS A 14 -18.66 11.23 -17.28
C CYS A 14 -18.61 10.05 -18.28
N SER A 15 -18.13 10.26 -19.52
CA SER A 15 -18.11 9.23 -20.57
C SER A 15 -17.11 8.09 -20.29
N VAL A 16 -15.94 8.42 -19.73
CA VAL A 16 -14.89 7.45 -19.38
C VAL A 16 -15.35 6.51 -18.27
N PHE A 17 -16.11 7.03 -17.30
CA PHE A 17 -16.63 6.23 -16.18
C PHE A 17 -17.66 5.19 -16.62
N LYS A 18 -18.55 5.53 -17.55
CA LYS A 18 -19.50 4.56 -18.12
C LYS A 18 -18.79 3.50 -18.96
N GLN A 19 -17.82 3.88 -19.80
CA GLN A 19 -17.05 2.90 -20.57
C GLN A 19 -16.27 1.93 -19.67
N LEU A 20 -15.58 2.42 -18.64
CA LEU A 20 -14.86 1.58 -17.69
C LEU A 20 -15.80 0.64 -16.90
N ALA A 21 -17.01 1.09 -16.54
CA ALA A 21 -18.02 0.24 -15.91
C ALA A 21 -18.46 -0.89 -16.85
N THR A 22 -18.65 -0.62 -18.15
CA THR A 22 -18.95 -1.66 -19.15
C THR A 22 -17.81 -2.67 -19.29
N TYR A 23 -16.55 -2.22 -19.30
CA TYR A 23 -15.38 -3.12 -19.29
C TYR A 23 -15.31 -3.97 -18.01
N PHE A 24 -15.74 -3.41 -16.88
CA PHE A 24 -15.81 -4.12 -15.60
C PHE A 24 -16.85 -5.25 -15.63
N ASP A 25 -18.02 -5.00 -16.22
CA ASP A 25 -19.05 -6.02 -16.41
C ASP A 25 -18.58 -7.12 -17.38
N ILE A 26 -17.91 -6.75 -18.47
CA ILE A 26 -17.30 -7.72 -19.41
C ILE A 26 -16.22 -8.55 -18.72
N PHE A 27 -15.36 -7.94 -17.91
CA PHE A 27 -14.33 -8.63 -17.12
C PHE A 27 -14.95 -9.59 -16.10
N ASN A 28 -16.01 -9.18 -15.42
CA ASN A 28 -16.75 -10.03 -14.48
C ASN A 28 -17.41 -11.23 -15.17
N VAL A 29 -18.03 -11.00 -16.33
CA VAL A 29 -18.60 -12.07 -17.16
C VAL A 29 -17.49 -13.02 -17.63
N PHE A 30 -16.37 -12.49 -18.13
CA PHE A 30 -15.23 -13.29 -18.59
C PHE A 30 -14.65 -14.17 -17.48
N MET A 31 -14.38 -13.59 -16.30
CA MET A 31 -13.89 -14.34 -15.14
C MET A 31 -14.91 -15.38 -14.68
N THR A 32 -16.21 -15.06 -14.70
CA THR A 32 -17.28 -15.99 -14.34
C THR A 32 -17.36 -17.16 -15.31
N VAL A 33 -17.26 -16.90 -16.62
CA VAL A 33 -17.33 -17.92 -17.67
C VAL A 33 -16.10 -18.83 -17.59
N GLN A 34 -14.89 -18.27 -17.49
CA GLN A 34 -13.66 -19.04 -17.30
C GLN A 34 -13.75 -19.91 -16.04
N LEU A 35 -14.03 -19.32 -14.87
CA LEU A 35 -14.08 -20.07 -13.62
C LEU A 35 -15.22 -21.08 -13.58
N ARG A 36 -16.40 -20.81 -14.16
CA ARG A 36 -17.47 -21.83 -14.26
C ARG A 36 -17.08 -22.97 -15.19
N TYR A 37 -16.46 -22.68 -16.32
CA TYR A 37 -15.99 -23.68 -17.28
C TYR A 37 -14.94 -24.59 -16.62
N TYR A 38 -13.92 -24.01 -15.99
CA TYR A 38 -12.87 -24.77 -15.32
C TYR A 38 -13.32 -25.45 -14.01
N CYS A 39 -14.23 -24.85 -13.24
CA CYS A 39 -14.79 -25.49 -12.04
C CYS A 39 -15.70 -26.67 -12.38
N GLY A 40 -16.44 -26.58 -13.49
CA GLY A 40 -17.31 -27.63 -14.00
C GLY A 40 -16.55 -28.90 -14.39
N LEU A 41 -15.33 -28.75 -14.92
CA LEU A 41 -14.51 -29.86 -15.42
C LEU A 41 -13.78 -30.65 -14.32
N ILE A 42 -13.48 -30.05 -13.16
CA ILE A 42 -12.42 -30.58 -12.27
C ILE A 42 -12.84 -30.73 -10.80
N PHE A 43 -13.83 -29.99 -10.31
CA PHE A 43 -14.16 -29.96 -8.88
C PHE A 43 -15.43 -30.76 -8.55
N ASN A 44 -15.43 -31.51 -7.43
CA ASN A 44 -16.64 -32.15 -6.88
C ASN A 44 -17.65 -31.07 -6.39
N ARG A 45 -18.95 -31.41 -6.30
CA ARG A 45 -20.08 -30.54 -5.93
C ARG A 45 -19.83 -29.67 -4.69
N SER A 46 -19.14 -30.14 -3.65
CA SER A 46 -18.86 -29.31 -2.45
C SER A 46 -17.89 -28.16 -2.76
N ASN A 47 -16.83 -28.43 -3.50
CA ASN A 47 -15.85 -27.43 -3.91
C ASN A 47 -16.44 -26.49 -4.97
N GLN A 48 -17.28 -27.02 -5.87
CA GLN A 48 -18.02 -26.18 -6.82
C GLN A 48 -18.98 -25.23 -6.10
N ARG A 49 -19.68 -25.70 -5.05
CA ARG A 49 -20.52 -24.84 -4.20
C ARG A 49 -19.69 -23.80 -3.45
N GLU A 50 -18.51 -24.18 -2.95
CA GLU A 50 -17.64 -23.26 -2.24
C GLU A 50 -17.05 -22.17 -3.16
N VAL A 51 -16.56 -22.53 -4.34
CA VAL A 51 -16.14 -21.54 -5.35
C VAL A 51 -17.32 -20.69 -5.79
N LYS A 52 -18.48 -21.29 -6.09
CA LYS A 52 -19.70 -20.54 -6.45
C LYS A 52 -20.14 -19.59 -5.33
N HIS A 53 -20.02 -19.97 -4.06
CA HIS A 53 -20.38 -19.14 -2.91
C HIS A 53 -19.40 -17.99 -2.70
N ILE A 54 -18.09 -18.26 -2.82
CA ILE A 54 -17.06 -17.21 -2.78
C ILE A 54 -17.29 -16.20 -3.91
N MET A 55 -17.66 -16.69 -5.09
CA MET A 55 -17.97 -15.88 -6.27
C MET A 55 -19.27 -15.10 -6.11
N SER A 56 -20.38 -15.72 -5.68
CA SER A 56 -21.66 -15.00 -5.50
C SER A 56 -21.55 -13.85 -4.50
N GLN A 57 -20.68 -13.97 -3.49
CA GLN A 57 -20.37 -12.87 -2.58
C GLN A 57 -19.56 -11.73 -3.22
N SER A 58 -18.70 -12.04 -4.21
CA SER A 58 -17.98 -11.01 -4.98
C SER A 58 -18.89 -10.28 -5.98
N PHE A 59 -19.89 -10.96 -6.54
CA PHE A 59 -20.73 -10.43 -7.63
C PHE A 59 -21.98 -9.67 -7.16
N ASN A 60 -22.39 -9.82 -5.89
CA ASN A 60 -23.56 -9.10 -5.34
C ASN A 60 -23.26 -7.69 -4.81
N GLN A 61 -22.06 -7.15 -5.00
CA GLN A 61 -21.82 -5.71 -4.80
C GLN A 61 -22.44 -4.93 -5.98
N LYS A 62 -23.75 -4.69 -5.93
CA LYS A 62 -24.36 -3.60 -6.69
C LYS A 62 -23.61 -2.32 -6.32
N VAL A 63 -23.11 -1.60 -7.33
CA VAL A 63 -22.74 -0.20 -7.18
C VAL A 63 -24.05 0.57 -6.95
N GLU A 64 -24.52 0.63 -5.70
CA GLU A 64 -25.59 1.54 -5.32
C GLU A 64 -25.02 2.96 -5.30
N CYS A 65 -25.14 3.67 -6.41
CA CYS A 65 -25.09 5.13 -6.41
C CYS A 65 -26.38 5.66 -5.75
N LYS A 66 -26.48 5.56 -4.42
CA LYS A 66 -27.53 6.27 -3.66
C LYS A 66 -27.09 7.71 -3.44
N GLY A 67 -27.83 8.66 -4.04
CA GLY A 67 -27.72 10.09 -3.75
C GLY A 67 -27.43 11.00 -4.95
N LEU A 68 -28.21 10.91 -6.02
CA LEU A 68 -28.28 11.99 -7.02
C LEU A 68 -29.72 12.55 -7.00
N PRO A 69 -29.93 13.86 -6.76
CA PRO A 69 -31.25 14.45 -6.86
C PRO A 69 -31.72 14.46 -8.32
N GLU A 70 -33.02 14.29 -8.54
CA GLU A 70 -33.68 14.43 -9.84
C GLU A 70 -33.31 15.80 -10.44
N ALA A 71 -32.64 15.80 -11.60
CA ALA A 71 -32.30 17.02 -12.33
C ALA A 71 -33.05 17.03 -13.65
N ASP A 72 -33.83 18.10 -13.86
CA ASP A 72 -34.65 18.35 -15.03
C ASP A 72 -33.85 18.36 -16.34
N ILE A 73 -34.39 17.70 -17.36
CA ILE A 73 -33.81 17.60 -18.69
C ILE A 73 -34.28 18.81 -19.51
N ILE A 74 -33.38 19.76 -19.79
CA ILE A 74 -33.61 20.82 -20.79
C ILE A 74 -32.76 20.51 -22.04
N LEU A 75 -33.44 20.32 -23.17
CA LEU A 75 -32.82 20.15 -24.49
C LEU A 75 -32.57 21.53 -25.12
N VAL A 76 -31.33 21.81 -25.55
CA VAL A 76 -31.01 23.00 -26.36
C VAL A 76 -30.34 22.56 -27.66
N ASP A 77 -30.88 23.06 -28.76
CA ASP A 77 -30.49 22.76 -30.14
C ASP A 77 -29.20 23.50 -30.54
N ARG A 78 -28.38 22.86 -31.37
CA ARG A 78 -27.09 23.38 -31.86
C ARG A 78 -27.32 24.18 -33.13
N ASN A 79 -27.21 25.50 -33.06
CA ASN A 79 -26.75 26.32 -34.18
C ASN A 79 -26.42 27.73 -33.71
N GLN A 80 -25.14 28.03 -33.51
CA GLN A 80 -24.46 29.27 -33.93
C GLN A 80 -23.03 29.34 -33.38
N ALA A 81 -22.18 29.99 -34.18
CA ALA A 81 -20.78 30.37 -33.96
C ALA A 81 -19.68 29.32 -34.25
N GLY A 82 -19.25 29.27 -35.51
CA GLY A 82 -17.81 29.32 -35.85
C GLY A 82 -17.23 30.70 -35.43
N THR A 83 -15.93 30.99 -35.44
CA THR A 83 -14.87 30.71 -36.41
C THR A 83 -13.54 31.21 -35.82
N GLY A 84 -12.44 30.56 -36.18
CA GLY A 84 -11.07 31.12 -36.17
C GLY A 84 -10.29 30.92 -34.86
N ASP A 85 -8.98 30.67 -34.86
CA ASP A 85 -8.05 30.28 -35.91
C ASP A 85 -6.82 29.64 -35.21
N SER A 86 -6.08 28.88 -35.99
CA SER A 86 -4.81 28.19 -35.73
C SER A 86 -3.81 28.80 -34.73
N LEU A 87 -3.22 27.93 -33.89
CA LEU A 87 -1.78 27.87 -33.62
C LEU A 87 -1.43 26.47 -33.11
N LEU A 88 -0.78 25.72 -33.99
CA LEU A 88 -0.04 24.50 -33.67
C LEU A 88 1.21 24.91 -32.90
N ASP A 89 1.44 24.33 -31.73
CA ASP A 89 2.80 24.05 -31.26
C ASP A 89 2.80 22.70 -30.55
N ALA A 90 3.32 21.72 -31.28
CA ALA A 90 3.86 20.50 -30.72
C ALA A 90 5.18 20.83 -30.06
N ASN A 91 5.30 20.62 -28.73
CA ASN A 91 6.53 20.20 -28.05
C ASN A 91 6.33 20.20 -26.52
N ALA A 92 6.28 19.01 -25.92
CA ALA A 92 6.78 18.74 -24.56
C ALA A 92 6.72 17.23 -24.26
N SER A 93 7.42 16.46 -25.08
CA SER A 93 7.99 15.18 -24.65
C SER A 93 9.39 15.43 -24.08
N ASN A 94 9.77 14.61 -23.09
CA ASN A 94 11.10 14.50 -22.47
C ASN A 94 11.55 15.58 -21.48
N GLN A 95 11.33 15.30 -20.18
CA GLN A 95 12.39 15.46 -19.17
C GLN A 95 12.14 14.57 -17.96
N TYR A 96 12.25 13.25 -18.17
CA TYR A 96 12.67 12.34 -17.11
C TYR A 96 14.19 12.33 -17.15
N ASP A 97 14.81 13.17 -16.33
CA ASP A 97 16.26 13.31 -16.33
C ASP A 97 16.90 12.08 -15.67
N LYS A 98 17.63 11.33 -16.49
CA LYS A 98 18.63 10.34 -16.12
C LYS A 98 19.98 11.02 -16.31
N SER A 99 20.62 11.42 -15.20
CA SER A 99 22.07 11.66 -14.99
C SER A 99 22.17 12.82 -13.98
N HIS A 100 22.93 12.76 -12.89
CA HIS A 100 24.30 12.28 -12.76
C HIS A 100 24.51 11.36 -11.54
N ALA A 101 25.01 10.17 -11.82
CA ALA A 101 26.03 9.54 -11.01
C ALA A 101 27.33 9.60 -11.83
N ARG A 102 28.42 10.02 -11.18
CA ARG A 102 29.80 10.28 -11.67
C ARG A 102 29.94 11.65 -12.35
N THR A 103 30.79 12.59 -11.94
CA THR A 103 32.00 12.53 -11.10
C THR A 103 32.23 13.91 -10.49
N GLU A 104 32.08 14.05 -9.17
CA GLU A 104 32.86 15.02 -8.39
C GLU A 104 33.61 14.20 -7.36
N SER A 105 34.88 13.98 -7.66
CA SER A 105 35.88 13.60 -6.67
C SER A 105 36.00 14.73 -5.66
N GLY A 106 35.43 14.55 -4.46
CA GLY A 106 35.57 15.51 -3.37
C GLY A 106 34.77 15.09 -2.12
N ALA A 107 35.45 14.46 -1.16
CA ALA A 107 35.08 14.22 0.24
C ALA A 107 33.62 13.77 0.54
N GLU A 108 33.44 12.51 0.95
CA GLU A 108 32.25 12.07 1.68
C GLU A 108 32.17 12.80 3.03
N GLY A 109 31.60 14.00 3.03
CA GLY A 109 31.27 14.76 4.23
C GLY A 109 29.98 14.24 4.86
N LEU A 110 29.94 14.19 6.19
CA LEU A 110 28.71 13.93 6.93
C LEU A 110 27.68 15.01 6.57
N ASP A 111 26.45 14.60 6.28
CA ASP A 111 25.33 15.53 6.16
C ASP A 111 25.06 16.12 7.56
N THR A 112 25.40 17.39 7.77
CA THR A 112 25.11 18.11 9.01
C THR A 112 23.62 18.44 9.09
N LEU A 113 22.98 18.10 10.22
CA LEU A 113 21.56 18.30 10.48
C LEU A 113 21.36 19.02 11.82
N TYR A 114 20.61 20.11 11.78
CA TYR A 114 20.24 20.84 12.99
C TYR A 114 18.81 20.47 13.38
N ILE A 115 18.60 20.05 14.62
CA ILE A 115 17.31 19.60 15.13
C ILE A 115 16.92 20.47 16.32
N TYR A 116 15.71 21.03 16.28
CA TYR A 116 15.16 21.84 17.35
C TYR A 116 13.96 21.14 17.98
N CYS A 117 13.99 20.94 19.28
CA CYS A 117 12.94 20.26 20.04
C CYS A 117 12.89 20.73 21.50
N PRO A 118 11.75 20.55 22.20
CA PRO A 118 11.71 20.79 23.64
C PRO A 118 12.76 19.96 24.39
N GLU A 119 13.35 20.50 25.46
CA GLU A 119 14.47 19.90 26.20
C GLU A 119 14.24 18.44 26.61
N HIS A 120 13.02 18.10 27.06
CA HIS A 120 12.65 16.74 27.47
C HIS A 120 12.74 15.70 26.33
N TYR A 121 12.84 16.11 25.05
CA TYR A 121 12.96 15.21 23.91
C TYR A 121 14.39 15.06 23.38
N VAL A 122 15.36 15.79 23.92
CA VAL A 122 16.77 15.75 23.46
C VAL A 122 17.32 14.32 23.54
N ASP A 123 17.22 13.67 24.70
CA ASP A 123 17.70 12.29 24.90
C ASP A 123 17.07 11.29 23.93
N VAL A 124 15.78 11.47 23.61
CA VAL A 124 15.06 10.61 22.67
C VAL A 124 15.60 10.79 21.26
N ILE A 125 15.83 12.04 20.85
CA ILE A 125 16.37 12.36 19.53
C ILE A 125 17.79 11.83 19.42
N GLU A 126 18.66 12.10 20.39
CA GLU A 126 20.04 11.60 20.40
C GLU A 126 20.10 10.08 20.34
N LYS A 127 19.26 9.38 21.11
CA LYS A 127 19.14 7.92 21.07
C LYS A 127 18.70 7.41 19.70
N VAL A 128 17.77 8.09 19.02
CA VAL A 128 17.34 7.70 17.69
C VAL A 128 18.44 7.98 16.65
N MET A 129 19.08 9.14 16.74
CA MET A 129 20.08 9.59 15.80
C MET A 129 21.42 8.87 15.94
N SER A 130 21.77 8.34 17.12
CA SER A 130 22.97 7.52 17.32
C SER A 130 22.96 6.23 16.50
N ARG A 131 21.78 5.77 16.07
CA ARG A 131 21.61 4.64 15.14
C ARG A 131 21.94 5.00 13.68
N HIS A 132 22.11 6.29 13.38
CA HIS A 132 22.30 6.84 12.04
C HIS A 132 23.65 7.56 11.92
N GLN A 133 24.75 6.82 11.99
CA GLN A 133 26.13 7.34 12.01
C GLN A 133 26.55 8.21 10.81
N ASN A 134 25.79 8.17 9.72
CA ASN A 134 26.06 8.95 8.50
C ASN A 134 25.46 10.37 8.54
N ILE A 135 24.98 10.81 9.71
CA ILE A 135 24.33 12.11 9.91
C ILE A 135 24.99 12.76 11.12
N GLU A 136 25.65 13.89 10.92
CA GLU A 136 26.12 14.71 12.03
C GLU A 136 24.93 15.52 12.55
N VAL A 137 24.68 15.48 13.85
CA VAL A 137 23.48 16.06 14.46
C VAL A 137 23.87 17.10 15.50
N HIS A 138 23.28 18.29 15.37
CA HIS A 138 23.33 19.35 16.36
C HIS A 138 21.92 19.59 16.89
N VAL A 139 21.71 19.39 18.19
CA VAL A 139 20.39 19.56 18.83
C VAL A 139 20.36 20.90 19.57
N ASN A 140 19.33 21.71 19.31
CA ASN A 140 19.11 23.01 19.95
C ASN A 140 20.30 24.00 19.86
N ASP A 141 21.04 23.97 18.75
CA ASP A 141 22.11 24.94 18.49
C ASP A 141 21.57 26.25 17.89
N PHE A 142 21.35 27.25 18.74
CA PHE A 142 20.90 28.58 18.34
C PHE A 142 22.03 29.53 17.92
N SER A 143 23.28 29.06 17.85
CA SER A 143 24.44 29.87 17.45
C SER A 143 24.54 30.08 15.94
N VAL A 144 23.80 29.29 15.16
CA VAL A 144 23.77 29.39 13.70
C VAL A 144 23.34 30.78 13.25
N ARG A 145 24.11 31.38 12.34
CA ARG A 145 23.84 32.69 11.74
C ARG A 145 23.73 32.67 10.20
N ASN A 146 24.28 31.64 9.55
CA ASN A 146 24.19 31.48 8.10
C ASN A 146 23.14 30.41 7.76
N PHE A 147 21.98 30.87 7.28
CA PHE A 147 20.82 30.03 7.02
C PHE A 147 20.66 29.61 5.55
N LYS A 148 21.49 30.14 4.65
CA LYS A 148 21.33 29.94 3.20
C LYS A 148 21.47 28.46 2.84
N ASN A 149 20.40 27.86 2.31
CA ASN A 149 20.30 26.44 1.94
C ASN A 149 20.50 25.45 3.11
N LEU A 150 20.44 25.94 4.36
CA LEU A 150 20.57 25.08 5.54
C LEU A 150 19.26 24.33 5.78
N LYS A 151 19.36 23.06 6.18
CA LYS A 151 18.20 22.24 6.54
C LYS A 151 18.07 22.19 8.05
N LEU A 152 16.99 22.79 8.56
CA LEU A 152 16.65 22.74 9.97
C LEU A 152 15.45 21.82 10.15
N CYS A 153 15.53 20.93 11.12
CA CYS A 153 14.44 20.05 11.48
C CYS A 153 13.82 20.49 12.80
N HIS A 154 12.50 20.35 12.91
CA HIS A 154 11.82 20.53 14.18
C HIS A 154 11.13 19.24 14.62
N PHE A 155 11.05 19.04 15.93
CA PHE A 155 10.31 17.94 16.55
C PHE A 155 9.43 18.49 17.67
N LYS A 156 8.14 18.12 17.69
CA LYS A 156 7.20 18.57 18.72
C LYS A 156 7.11 20.09 18.86
N SER A 157 7.00 20.79 17.73
CA SER A 157 6.98 22.26 17.70
C SER A 157 5.79 22.87 18.43
N GLU A 158 4.72 22.12 18.68
CA GLU A 158 3.62 22.56 19.53
C GLU A 158 4.05 22.90 20.97
N HIS A 159 5.06 22.19 21.49
CA HIS A 159 5.56 22.33 22.86
C HIS A 159 6.81 23.21 22.99
N MET A 160 7.33 23.74 21.88
CA MET A 160 8.47 24.65 21.92
C MET A 160 8.08 26.02 22.51
N SER A 161 9.02 26.66 23.18
CA SER A 161 8.91 28.03 23.67
C SER A 161 8.72 29.02 22.52
N GLN A 162 8.30 30.24 22.84
CA GLN A 162 8.10 31.27 21.81
C GLN A 162 9.42 31.70 21.17
N GLU A 163 10.50 31.78 21.94
CA GLU A 163 11.82 32.17 21.42
C GLU A 163 12.33 31.16 20.38
N GLU A 164 12.21 29.86 20.65
CA GLU A 164 12.62 28.81 19.72
C GLU A 164 11.76 28.82 18.44
N LYS A 165 10.45 29.08 18.57
CA LYS A 165 9.55 29.22 17.41
C LYS A 165 9.93 30.43 16.56
N ILE A 166 10.21 31.57 17.19
CA ILE A 166 10.65 32.79 16.50
C ILE A 166 11.96 32.53 15.76
N PHE A 167 12.92 31.86 16.39
CA PHE A 167 14.19 31.50 15.75
C PHE A 167 13.98 30.70 14.45
N LEU A 168 13.13 29.66 14.47
CA LEU A 168 12.85 28.84 13.28
C LEU A 168 12.14 29.64 12.18
N ILE A 169 11.23 30.55 12.55
CA ILE A 169 10.55 31.44 11.60
C ILE A 169 11.56 32.37 10.94
N THR A 170 12.40 33.04 11.73
CA THR A 170 13.46 33.92 11.23
C THR A 170 14.45 33.16 10.35
N ALA A 171 14.85 31.95 10.73
CA ALA A 171 15.70 31.11 9.90
C ALA A 171 15.06 30.81 8.54
N THR A 172 13.74 30.56 8.51
CA THR A 172 12.99 30.35 7.26
C THR A 172 12.97 31.60 6.39
N GLU A 173 12.73 32.78 6.97
CA GLU A 173 12.77 34.08 6.28
C GLU A 173 14.16 34.36 5.68
N LEU A 174 15.22 33.90 6.35
CA LEU A 174 16.60 34.02 5.90
C LEU A 174 17.06 32.90 4.93
N GLY A 175 16.13 32.06 4.47
CA GLY A 175 16.36 31.08 3.41
C GLY A 175 16.76 29.68 3.88
N ALA A 176 16.62 29.36 5.17
CA ALA A 176 16.69 27.97 5.63
C ALA A 176 15.42 27.20 5.23
N ARG A 177 15.60 25.91 4.97
CA ARG A 177 14.48 24.98 4.82
C ARG A 177 14.17 24.36 6.16
N VAL A 178 13.08 24.81 6.77
CA VAL A 178 12.55 24.23 8.02
C VAL A 178 11.51 23.17 7.69
N GLU A 179 11.68 21.95 8.21
CA GLU A 179 10.70 20.87 8.04
C GLU A 179 10.62 19.94 9.26
N PRO A 180 9.57 19.12 9.39
CA PRO A 180 9.49 18.15 10.49
C PRO A 180 10.59 17.09 10.38
N LEU A 181 11.24 16.76 11.51
CA LEU A 181 12.33 15.78 11.59
C LEU A 181 11.97 14.43 10.94
N VAL A 182 10.77 13.92 11.26
CA VAL A 182 10.29 12.63 10.71
C VAL A 182 10.20 12.67 9.18
N SER A 183 9.81 13.81 8.60
CA SER A 183 9.68 13.95 7.14
C SER A 183 11.05 14.04 6.45
N PHE A 184 12.05 14.63 7.11
CA PHE A 184 13.43 14.60 6.66
C PHE A 184 13.99 13.18 6.66
N LEU A 185 13.84 12.47 7.79
CA LEU A 185 14.32 11.10 7.96
C LEU A 185 13.67 10.13 6.97
N ASP A 186 12.36 10.23 6.75
CA ASP A 186 11.65 9.46 5.72
C ASP A 186 12.33 9.56 4.35
N ARG A 187 12.62 10.79 3.90
CA ARG A 187 13.22 11.05 2.58
C ARG A 187 14.64 10.52 2.49
N LYS A 188 15.41 10.62 3.58
CA LYS A 188 16.82 10.20 3.63
C LYS A 188 16.97 8.68 3.79
N LEU A 189 16.16 8.05 4.64
CA LEU A 189 16.28 6.64 5.02
C LEU A 189 15.40 5.71 4.18
N GLY A 190 14.30 6.22 3.62
CA GLY A 190 13.34 5.41 2.86
C GLY A 190 12.43 4.51 3.74
N TYR A 191 12.32 4.82 5.03
CA TYR A 191 11.39 4.26 6.00
C TYR A 191 11.09 5.29 7.09
N THR A 192 10.02 5.08 7.87
CA THR A 192 9.62 6.00 8.94
C THR A 192 10.11 5.52 10.30
N GLU A 193 10.77 6.40 11.05
CA GLU A 193 11.13 6.13 12.44
C GLU A 193 9.91 6.20 13.36
N VAL A 194 9.35 5.03 13.69
CA VAL A 194 8.11 4.91 14.46
C VAL A 194 8.23 5.41 15.91
N GLU A 195 9.44 5.44 16.48
CA GLU A 195 9.71 6.01 17.81
C GLU A 195 9.48 7.53 17.85
N LEU A 196 9.58 8.21 16.71
CA LEU A 196 9.36 9.65 16.59
C LEU A 196 7.90 9.99 16.20
N LEU A 197 7.04 8.98 16.00
CA LEU A 197 5.63 9.22 15.69
C LEU A 197 4.89 9.75 16.92
N HIS A 198 4.02 10.72 16.68
CA HIS A 198 3.20 11.35 17.71
C HIS A 198 1.88 11.83 17.11
N SER A 199 0.87 12.07 17.95
CA SER A 199 -0.48 12.47 17.53
C SER A 199 -0.49 13.69 16.60
N GLY A 200 0.28 14.73 16.94
CA GLY A 200 0.41 15.93 16.11
C GLY A 200 0.91 15.65 14.68
N TYR A 201 1.74 14.62 14.51
CA TYR A 201 2.21 14.18 13.20
C TYR A 201 1.07 13.68 12.30
N PHE A 202 0.09 12.98 12.88
CA PHE A 202 -1.06 12.45 12.14
C PHE A 202 -2.13 13.51 11.88
N LEU A 203 -2.31 14.46 12.80
CA LEU A 203 -3.39 15.45 12.75
C LEU A 203 -3.06 16.69 11.93
N TYR A 204 -1.83 17.20 12.04
CA TYR A 204 -1.45 18.50 11.47
C TYR A 204 -0.73 18.40 10.14
N GLN A 205 -0.30 17.20 9.73
CA GLN A 205 0.44 17.04 8.49
C GLN A 205 -0.42 16.59 7.32
N LYS A 206 -0.22 17.26 6.17
CA LYS A 206 -0.66 16.78 4.86
C LYS A 206 -0.07 15.41 4.48
N ALA A 207 0.85 14.84 5.28
CA ALA A 207 1.48 13.55 5.07
C ALA A 207 0.48 12.41 4.82
N PHE A 208 -0.73 12.52 5.38
CA PHE A 208 -1.79 11.52 5.20
C PHE A 208 -2.98 12.01 4.36
N SER A 209 -2.88 13.19 3.74
CA SER A 209 -3.90 13.69 2.80
C SER A 209 -4.14 12.72 1.64
N ILE A 210 -3.14 11.88 1.33
CA ILE A 210 -3.24 10.80 0.34
C ILE A 210 -4.39 9.82 0.64
N LEU A 211 -4.71 9.58 1.92
CA LEU A 211 -5.80 8.70 2.35
C LEU A 211 -7.17 9.25 1.94
N SER A 212 -7.30 10.58 1.85
CA SER A 212 -8.54 11.25 1.45
C SER A 212 -8.67 11.48 -0.06
N ASN A 213 -7.61 11.21 -0.84
CA ASN A 213 -7.61 11.48 -2.28
C ASN A 213 -8.37 10.39 -3.05
N LYS A 214 -9.65 10.68 -3.36
CA LYS A 214 -10.55 9.78 -4.10
C LYS A 214 -9.99 9.39 -5.48
N THR A 215 -9.32 10.31 -6.17
CA THR A 215 -8.73 10.05 -7.49
C THR A 215 -7.62 9.01 -7.40
N ASN A 216 -6.72 9.14 -6.43
CA ASN A 216 -5.66 8.15 -6.19
C ASN A 216 -6.25 6.79 -5.81
N ALA A 217 -7.27 6.76 -4.96
CA ALA A 217 -7.94 5.53 -4.59
C ALA A 217 -8.62 4.84 -5.78
N PHE A 218 -9.24 5.63 -6.68
CA PHE A 218 -9.84 5.13 -7.92
C PHE A 218 -8.78 4.57 -8.87
N ILE A 219 -7.71 5.31 -9.15
CA ILE A 219 -6.59 4.86 -10.00
C ILE A 219 -6.01 3.57 -9.44
N LYS A 220 -5.76 3.51 -8.13
CA LYS A 220 -5.26 2.30 -7.45
C LYS A 220 -6.20 1.12 -7.65
N ARG A 221 -7.51 1.32 -7.54
CA ARG A 221 -8.51 0.27 -7.76
C ARG A 221 -8.49 -0.23 -9.20
N VAL A 222 -8.41 0.66 -10.19
CA VAL A 222 -8.31 0.26 -11.61
C VAL A 222 -7.05 -0.57 -11.84
N VAL A 223 -5.91 -0.11 -11.33
CA VAL A 223 -4.63 -0.83 -11.43
C VAL A 223 -4.71 -2.21 -10.79
N ASP A 224 -5.28 -2.32 -9.58
CA ASP A 224 -5.45 -3.61 -8.90
C ASP A 224 -6.22 -4.61 -9.76
N LEU A 225 -7.31 -4.16 -10.41
CA LEU A 225 -8.14 -5.01 -11.24
C LEU A 225 -7.48 -5.39 -12.56
N LEU A 226 -6.73 -4.48 -13.17
CA LEU A 226 -5.92 -4.78 -14.34
C LEU A 226 -4.89 -5.87 -14.01
N PHE A 227 -4.21 -5.77 -12.87
CA PHE A 227 -3.28 -6.81 -12.43
C PHE A 227 -3.97 -8.14 -12.13
N VAL A 228 -5.15 -8.13 -11.49
CA VAL A 228 -5.91 -9.36 -11.29
C VAL A 228 -6.32 -9.98 -12.63
N PHE A 229 -6.76 -9.18 -13.60
CA PHE A 229 -7.10 -9.67 -14.94
C PHE A 229 -5.90 -10.30 -15.64
N LEU A 230 -4.73 -9.65 -15.62
CA LEU A 230 -3.53 -10.18 -16.24
C LEU A 230 -3.04 -11.46 -15.54
N LEU A 231 -3.02 -11.45 -14.21
CA LEU A 231 -2.56 -12.60 -13.42
C LEU A 231 -3.54 -13.77 -13.45
N SER A 232 -4.84 -13.55 -13.67
CA SER A 232 -5.83 -14.63 -13.68
C SER A 232 -5.59 -15.63 -14.82
N TRP A 233 -5.09 -15.19 -15.97
CA TRP A 233 -4.72 -16.06 -17.09
C TRP A 233 -3.70 -17.14 -16.70
N VAL A 234 -2.79 -16.83 -15.77
CA VAL A 234 -1.80 -17.78 -15.25
C VAL A 234 -2.31 -18.45 -13.97
N ALA A 235 -2.97 -17.69 -13.10
CA ALA A 235 -3.42 -18.17 -11.80
C ALA A 235 -4.50 -19.24 -11.90
N ILE A 236 -5.38 -19.18 -12.92
CA ILE A 236 -6.42 -20.18 -13.14
C ILE A 236 -5.83 -21.55 -13.50
N PRO A 237 -5.03 -21.72 -14.58
CA PRO A 237 -4.46 -23.03 -14.92
C PRO A 237 -3.54 -23.57 -13.84
N VAL A 238 -2.66 -22.73 -13.25
CA VAL A 238 -1.78 -23.14 -12.14
C VAL A 238 -2.59 -23.52 -10.90
N GLY A 239 -3.64 -22.77 -10.59
CA GLY A 239 -4.52 -23.01 -9.44
C GLY A 239 -5.30 -24.32 -9.56
N ILE A 240 -5.74 -24.67 -10.78
CA ILE A 240 -6.38 -25.96 -11.06
C ILE A 240 -5.43 -27.12 -10.79
N ILE A 241 -4.22 -27.09 -11.36
CA ILE A 241 -3.21 -28.13 -11.15
C ILE A 241 -2.90 -28.26 -9.65
N THR A 242 -2.71 -27.12 -8.97
CA THR A 242 -2.46 -27.07 -7.53
C THR A 242 -3.60 -27.70 -6.73
N ALA A 243 -4.86 -27.40 -7.09
CA ALA A 243 -6.03 -27.93 -6.43
C ALA A 243 -6.12 -29.46 -6.55
N VAL A 244 -5.82 -30.01 -7.73
CA VAL A 244 -5.77 -31.46 -7.96
C VAL A 244 -4.67 -32.09 -7.11
N LEU A 245 -3.45 -31.54 -7.11
CA LEU A 245 -2.34 -32.06 -6.32
C LEU A 245 -2.64 -32.07 -4.81
N ILE A 246 -3.26 -31.00 -4.29
CA ILE A 246 -3.67 -30.92 -2.88
C ILE A 246 -4.70 -32.01 -2.53
N LYS A 247 -5.64 -32.31 -3.44
CA LYS A 247 -6.67 -33.33 -3.25
C LYS A 247 -6.14 -34.75 -3.33
N LEU A 248 -5.16 -35.00 -4.20
CA LEU A 248 -4.49 -36.29 -4.31
C LEU A 248 -3.60 -36.55 -3.07
N GLU A 249 -2.99 -35.51 -2.50
CA GLU A 249 -2.11 -35.66 -1.35
C GLU A 249 -2.87 -35.82 -0.02
N SER A 250 -3.98 -35.10 0.19
CA SER A 250 -4.67 -35.13 1.48
C SER A 250 -6.19 -34.89 1.40
N PRO A 251 -7.01 -35.58 2.23
CA PRO A 251 -8.45 -35.37 2.27
C PRO A 251 -8.81 -33.98 2.83
N GLY A 252 -10.01 -33.46 2.51
CA GLY A 252 -10.52 -32.15 2.99
C GLY A 252 -10.51 -31.03 1.94
N PRO A 253 -10.78 -29.77 2.33
CA PRO A 253 -10.98 -28.65 1.40
C PRO A 253 -9.68 -28.19 0.72
N VAL A 254 -9.77 -27.71 -0.52
CA VAL A 254 -8.61 -27.18 -1.28
C VAL A 254 -8.17 -25.82 -0.74
N PHE A 255 -9.14 -24.99 -0.36
CA PHE A 255 -8.89 -23.66 0.15
C PHE A 255 -8.82 -23.67 1.68
N TYR A 256 -7.91 -22.86 2.20
CA TYR A 256 -7.83 -22.50 3.60
C TYR A 256 -8.21 -21.02 3.75
N LYS A 257 -9.01 -20.71 4.76
CA LYS A 257 -9.48 -19.35 5.07
C LYS A 257 -8.95 -18.95 6.43
N GLN A 258 -8.36 -17.77 6.51
CA GLN A 258 -7.84 -17.25 7.76
C GLN A 258 -8.35 -15.84 8.02
N ARG A 259 -8.91 -15.62 9.21
CA ARG A 259 -9.30 -14.28 9.65
C ARG A 259 -8.06 -13.41 9.83
N ARG A 260 -8.10 -12.22 9.23
CA ARG A 260 -7.07 -11.20 9.31
C ARG A 260 -7.72 -9.83 9.39
N THR A 261 -6.98 -8.87 9.94
CA THR A 261 -7.43 -7.49 10.09
C THR A 261 -7.05 -6.68 8.84
N GLY A 262 -8.02 -5.99 8.25
CA GLY A 262 -7.87 -5.23 7.01
C GLY A 262 -8.19 -3.75 7.19
N LEU A 263 -8.67 -3.12 6.10
CA LEU A 263 -8.96 -1.69 6.07
C LEU A 263 -9.89 -1.27 7.22
N TYR A 264 -9.51 -0.20 7.92
CA TYR A 264 -10.22 0.35 9.08
C TYR A 264 -10.44 -0.65 10.22
N ASN A 265 -9.45 -1.53 10.42
CA ASN A 265 -9.48 -2.59 11.42
C ASN A 265 -10.64 -3.60 11.25
N LYS A 266 -11.21 -3.71 10.04
CA LYS A 266 -12.27 -4.68 9.77
C LYS A 266 -11.67 -6.04 9.46
N GLU A 267 -12.11 -7.06 10.17
CA GLU A 267 -11.70 -8.44 9.88
C GLU A 267 -12.28 -8.93 8.55
N PHE A 268 -11.49 -9.71 7.83
CA PHE A 268 -11.92 -10.42 6.62
C PHE A 268 -11.19 -11.77 6.51
N ASN A 269 -11.68 -12.64 5.63
CA ASN A 269 -11.07 -13.96 5.42
C ASN A 269 -10.09 -13.91 4.25
N VAL A 270 -8.79 -13.98 4.54
CA VAL A 270 -7.77 -14.22 3.51
C VAL A 270 -7.90 -15.65 3.01
N ILE A 271 -7.99 -15.80 1.68
CA ILE A 271 -8.14 -17.10 1.02
C ILE A 271 -6.77 -17.56 0.50
N LYS A 272 -6.37 -18.79 0.83
CA LYS A 272 -5.13 -19.41 0.35
C LYS A 272 -5.38 -20.83 -0.11
N PHE A 273 -4.46 -21.41 -0.86
CA PHE A 273 -4.44 -22.86 -1.02
C PHE A 273 -3.96 -23.50 0.28
N ARG A 274 -4.58 -24.63 0.63
CA ARG A 274 -4.18 -25.41 1.80
C ARG A 274 -2.79 -26.00 1.57
N SER A 275 -1.83 -25.55 2.37
CA SER A 275 -0.43 -26.02 2.34
C SER A 275 -0.02 -26.81 3.58
N MET A 276 -0.93 -26.98 4.55
CA MET A 276 -0.74 -27.73 5.78
C MET A 276 -1.84 -28.79 5.94
N ARG A 277 -1.60 -29.76 6.84
CA ARG A 277 -2.63 -30.74 7.26
C ARG A 277 -3.87 -30.03 7.83
N ASN A 278 -5.05 -30.64 7.70
CA ASN A 278 -6.30 -30.04 8.19
C ASN A 278 -6.31 -29.77 9.70
N ASP A 279 -5.52 -30.51 10.46
CA ASP A 279 -5.43 -30.37 11.90
C ASP A 279 -4.29 -29.46 12.37
N ALA A 280 -3.65 -28.74 11.44
CA ALA A 280 -2.49 -27.90 11.74
C ALA A 280 -2.74 -26.81 12.79
N GLU A 281 -3.98 -26.32 12.93
CA GLU A 281 -4.35 -25.28 13.90
C GLU A 281 -5.18 -25.81 15.09
N LYS A 282 -5.16 -27.13 15.38
CA LYS A 282 -5.88 -27.69 16.54
C LYS A 282 -5.54 -26.99 17.87
N ASN A 283 -4.30 -26.50 18.01
CA ASN A 283 -3.79 -25.87 19.22
C ASN A 283 -3.78 -24.32 19.14
N GLY A 284 -4.59 -23.73 18.24
CA GLY A 284 -4.74 -22.27 18.14
C GLY A 284 -3.79 -21.58 17.16
N ALA A 285 -3.80 -20.24 17.19
CA ALA A 285 -3.01 -19.38 16.31
C ALA A 285 -1.51 -19.45 16.66
N GLN A 286 -0.68 -19.86 15.70
CA GLN A 286 0.76 -19.96 15.90
C GLN A 286 1.50 -19.32 14.73
N TRP A 287 2.68 -18.76 15.00
CA TRP A 287 3.60 -18.33 13.94
C TRP A 287 4.10 -19.55 13.18
N ALA A 288 4.20 -19.44 11.86
CA ALA A 288 4.81 -20.50 11.07
C ALA A 288 6.33 -20.49 11.32
N CYS A 289 6.86 -21.64 11.77
CA CYS A 289 8.31 -21.83 11.94
C CYS A 289 8.95 -22.34 10.64
N SER A 290 10.27 -22.18 10.51
CA SER A 290 11.05 -22.83 9.45
C SER A 290 10.97 -24.36 9.62
N ASN A 291 10.74 -25.09 8.52
CA ASN A 291 10.53 -26.56 8.52
C ASN A 291 9.41 -27.07 9.44
N ASP A 292 8.26 -26.40 9.41
CA ASP A 292 7.06 -26.83 10.14
C ASP A 292 6.57 -28.22 9.68
N SER A 293 6.48 -29.17 10.62
CA SER A 293 6.07 -30.56 10.40
C SER A 293 4.63 -30.72 9.91
N ARG A 294 3.81 -29.66 10.02
CA ARG A 294 2.42 -29.63 9.56
C ARG A 294 2.30 -29.39 8.06
N VAL A 295 3.38 -28.96 7.40
CA VAL A 295 3.40 -28.62 5.96
C VAL A 295 3.46 -29.89 5.10
N THR A 296 2.59 -29.98 4.10
CA THR A 296 2.56 -31.15 3.19
C THR A 296 3.66 -31.06 2.12
N LYS A 297 3.93 -32.11 1.35
CA LYS A 297 4.97 -32.09 0.29
C LYS A 297 4.57 -31.12 -0.82
N VAL A 298 3.30 -31.14 -1.26
CA VAL A 298 2.77 -30.14 -2.20
C VAL A 298 2.82 -28.76 -1.54
N GLY A 299 2.41 -28.68 -0.27
CA GLY A 299 2.47 -27.48 0.56
C GLY A 299 3.83 -26.79 0.58
N LYS A 300 4.91 -27.58 0.69
CA LYS A 300 6.29 -27.08 0.69
C LYS A 300 6.64 -26.39 -0.63
N ILE A 301 6.23 -26.98 -1.76
CA ILE A 301 6.48 -26.41 -3.09
C ILE A 301 5.67 -25.12 -3.27
N ILE A 302 4.36 -25.15 -3.02
CA ILE A 302 3.48 -24.00 -3.28
C ILE A 302 3.78 -22.80 -2.37
N ARG A 303 4.29 -23.02 -1.15
CA ARG A 303 4.77 -21.95 -0.27
C ARG A 303 6.07 -21.34 -0.77
N LYS A 304 7.00 -22.17 -1.29
CA LYS A 304 8.26 -21.71 -1.84
C LYS A 304 8.06 -20.88 -3.11
N THR A 305 7.09 -21.24 -3.93
CA THR A 305 6.76 -20.50 -5.16
C THR A 305 5.70 -19.43 -4.96
N ARG A 306 5.18 -19.24 -3.73
CA ARG A 306 4.06 -18.34 -3.39
C ARG A 306 2.76 -18.63 -4.16
N ILE A 307 2.67 -19.80 -4.79
CA ILE A 307 1.45 -20.27 -5.46
C ILE A 307 0.31 -20.40 -4.45
N ASP A 308 0.61 -20.68 -3.18
CA ASP A 308 -0.39 -20.77 -2.12
C ASP A 308 -1.18 -19.47 -1.89
N GLU A 309 -0.62 -18.33 -2.29
CA GLU A 309 -1.23 -17.00 -2.16
C GLU A 309 -2.06 -16.58 -3.38
N LEU A 310 -2.04 -17.33 -4.50
CA LEU A 310 -2.84 -17.01 -5.69
C LEU A 310 -4.35 -16.81 -5.43
N PRO A 311 -5.01 -17.58 -4.53
CA PRO A 311 -6.43 -17.37 -4.25
C PRO A 311 -6.74 -15.99 -3.63
N GLN A 312 -5.74 -15.27 -3.12
CA GLN A 312 -5.91 -13.90 -2.59
C GLN A 312 -6.30 -12.89 -3.68
N LEU A 313 -6.09 -13.21 -4.97
CA LEU A 313 -6.63 -12.41 -6.08
C LEU A 313 -8.17 -12.25 -5.97
N LEU A 314 -8.86 -13.24 -5.39
CA LEU A 314 -10.30 -13.13 -5.10
C LEU A 314 -10.60 -12.09 -4.02
N ASN A 315 -9.75 -11.95 -3.00
CA ASN A 315 -9.88 -10.90 -1.99
C ASN A 315 -9.64 -9.50 -2.59
N VAL A 316 -8.71 -9.40 -3.54
CA VAL A 316 -8.51 -8.15 -4.30
C VAL A 316 -9.75 -7.84 -5.14
N LEU A 317 -10.34 -8.82 -5.83
CA LEU A 317 -11.60 -8.61 -6.56
C LEU A 317 -12.73 -8.14 -5.65
N LYS A 318 -12.88 -8.75 -4.47
CA LYS A 318 -13.85 -8.36 -3.42
C LYS A 318 -13.58 -7.01 -2.78
N ASN A 319 -12.50 -6.34 -3.16
CA ASN A 319 -12.10 -5.04 -2.62
C ASN A 319 -11.72 -5.09 -1.13
N GLU A 320 -11.43 -6.27 -0.60
CA GLU A 320 -10.96 -6.50 0.79
C GLU A 320 -9.44 -6.28 0.88
N MET A 321 -8.72 -6.60 -0.21
CA MET A 321 -7.28 -6.41 -0.37
C MET A 321 -6.97 -5.55 -1.60
N SER A 322 -5.72 -5.14 -1.71
CA SER A 322 -5.10 -4.51 -2.89
C SER A 322 -3.92 -5.36 -3.37
N MET A 323 -3.40 -5.10 -4.57
CA MET A 323 -2.17 -5.75 -5.03
C MET A 323 -0.98 -5.32 -4.15
N VAL A 324 -0.92 -4.04 -3.81
CA VAL A 324 0.15 -3.44 -3.00
C VAL A 324 -0.41 -2.79 -1.74
N GLY A 325 0.14 -3.15 -0.58
CA GLY A 325 -0.23 -2.60 0.71
C GLY A 325 0.46 -3.33 1.87
N PRO A 326 0.24 -2.91 3.13
CA PRO A 326 0.72 -3.63 4.31
C PRO A 326 0.20 -5.07 4.34
N ARG A 327 1.01 -6.01 4.83
CA ARG A 327 0.58 -7.41 4.95
C ARG A 327 -0.49 -7.55 6.05
N PRO A 328 -1.62 -8.24 5.79
CA PRO A 328 -2.68 -8.38 6.80
C PRO A 328 -2.24 -9.32 7.94
N GLU A 329 -2.36 -8.88 9.18
CA GLU A 329 -2.02 -9.67 10.37
C GLU A 329 -3.26 -10.24 11.09
N ARG A 330 -3.04 -11.24 11.96
CA ARG A 330 -4.12 -11.80 12.79
C ARG A 330 -4.35 -10.87 13.97
N GLU A 331 -5.61 -10.66 14.34
CA GLU A 331 -5.97 -9.76 15.44
C GLU A 331 -5.26 -10.13 16.75
N HIS A 332 -5.14 -11.43 17.04
CA HIS A 332 -4.38 -11.93 18.20
C HIS A 332 -2.95 -11.35 18.30
N PHE A 333 -2.22 -11.27 17.18
CA PHE A 333 -0.86 -10.69 17.18
C PHE A 333 -0.88 -9.16 17.18
N ILE A 334 -1.92 -8.56 16.59
CA ILE A 334 -2.07 -7.10 16.59
C ILE A 334 -2.26 -6.59 18.01
N SER A 335 -3.09 -7.26 18.81
CA SER A 335 -3.34 -6.89 20.21
C SER A 335 -2.10 -6.96 21.10
N ASP A 336 -1.13 -7.81 20.78
CA ASP A 336 0.13 -7.86 21.52
C ASP A 336 1.14 -6.85 20.99
N LEU A 337 1.28 -6.73 19.66
CA LEU A 337 2.22 -5.81 19.04
C LEU A 337 1.85 -4.34 19.24
N GLU A 338 0.57 -3.99 19.37
CA GLU A 338 0.15 -2.61 19.63
C GLU A 338 0.52 -2.11 21.03
N LYS A 339 0.81 -3.02 21.98
CA LYS A 339 1.31 -2.67 23.31
C LYS A 339 2.78 -2.22 23.27
N GLU A 340 3.55 -2.76 22.32
CA GLU A 340 4.99 -2.52 22.20
C GLU A 340 5.33 -1.51 21.10
N ILE A 341 4.52 -1.42 20.04
CA ILE A 341 4.79 -0.61 18.87
C ILE A 341 3.79 0.57 18.81
N PRO A 342 4.25 1.81 18.98
CA PRO A 342 3.40 2.98 18.88
C PRO A 342 2.64 3.03 17.56
N TYR A 343 1.34 3.32 17.64
CA TYR A 343 0.47 3.49 16.46
C TYR A 343 0.41 2.27 15.52
N TYR A 344 0.66 1.06 16.02
CA TYR A 344 0.72 -0.16 15.20
C TYR A 344 -0.51 -0.35 14.29
N ARG A 345 -1.71 -0.09 14.82
CA ARG A 345 -3.00 -0.17 14.09
C ARG A 345 -3.13 0.80 12.92
N PHE A 346 -2.32 1.86 12.86
CA PHE A 346 -2.38 2.83 11.77
C PHE A 346 -2.08 2.20 10.41
N ARG A 347 -1.39 1.05 10.37
CA ARG A 347 -1.20 0.28 9.14
C ARG A 347 -2.51 -0.15 8.45
N HIS A 348 -3.61 -0.21 9.20
CA HIS A 348 -4.94 -0.54 8.70
C HIS A 348 -5.68 0.68 8.09
N ALA A 349 -5.04 1.85 8.00
CA ALA A 349 -5.60 3.02 7.32
C ALA A 349 -5.73 2.85 5.80
N VAL A 350 -5.03 1.87 5.23
CA VAL A 350 -5.13 1.47 3.81
C VAL A 350 -5.49 -0.01 3.69
N LYS A 351 -5.91 -0.44 2.50
CA LYS A 351 -6.18 -1.86 2.26
C LYS A 351 -4.88 -2.67 2.38
N PRO A 352 -4.95 -3.85 3.00
CA PRO A 352 -3.82 -4.76 3.01
C PRO A 352 -3.46 -5.22 1.59
N GLY A 353 -2.18 -5.53 1.39
CA GLY A 353 -1.63 -5.96 0.11
C GLY A 353 -1.37 -7.46 0.02
N ILE A 354 -1.39 -8.01 -1.19
CA ILE A 354 -0.75 -9.31 -1.49
C ILE A 354 0.77 -9.15 -1.29
N THR A 355 1.33 -8.09 -1.88
CA THR A 355 2.71 -7.63 -1.66
C THR A 355 2.73 -6.22 -1.05
N GLY A 356 3.90 -5.77 -0.60
CA GLY A 356 4.05 -4.53 0.14
C GLY A 356 5.52 -4.14 0.27
N LEU A 357 5.76 -2.88 0.64
CA LEU A 357 7.12 -2.36 0.76
C LEU A 357 7.94 -3.14 1.80
N ALA A 358 7.35 -3.42 2.97
CA ALA A 358 7.97 -4.22 4.01
C ALA A 358 8.35 -5.63 3.49
N GLN A 359 7.48 -6.27 2.72
CA GLN A 359 7.70 -7.63 2.19
C GLN A 359 8.89 -7.69 1.21
N VAL A 360 9.12 -6.65 0.41
CA VAL A 360 10.22 -6.61 -0.57
C VAL A 360 11.53 -6.05 0.00
N LYS A 361 11.46 -5.21 1.05
CA LYS A 361 12.64 -4.57 1.67
C LYS A 361 13.18 -5.32 2.87
N TYR A 362 12.31 -5.99 3.62
CA TYR A 362 12.67 -6.69 4.85
C TYR A 362 12.05 -8.10 4.87
N PRO A 363 12.55 -9.00 4.00
CA PRO A 363 12.10 -10.38 3.96
C PRO A 363 12.83 -11.17 5.05
N TYR A 364 12.36 -11.16 6.30
CA TYR A 364 12.43 -12.24 7.29
C TYR A 364 12.03 -11.71 8.66
N GLY A 365 11.60 -12.62 9.55
CA GLY A 365 11.52 -12.31 10.98
C GLY A 365 10.25 -12.73 11.69
N ALA A 366 10.42 -13.44 12.81
CA ALA A 366 9.40 -13.88 13.74
C ALA A 366 9.60 -13.29 15.16
N SER A 367 10.21 -12.09 15.22
CA SER A 367 10.39 -11.34 16.47
C SER A 367 9.58 -10.04 16.48
N VAL A 368 9.41 -9.46 17.68
CA VAL A 368 8.87 -8.10 17.85
C VAL A 368 9.70 -7.10 17.06
N GLN A 369 11.03 -7.21 17.09
CA GLN A 369 11.92 -6.29 16.38
C GLN A 369 11.66 -6.30 14.86
N ASP A 370 11.32 -7.47 14.31
CA ASP A 370 10.95 -7.58 12.90
C ASP A 370 9.58 -6.96 12.61
N ALA A 371 8.64 -7.06 13.56
CA ALA A 371 7.37 -6.36 13.46
C ALA A 371 7.56 -4.84 13.50
N VAL A 372 8.49 -4.32 14.31
CA VAL A 372 8.89 -2.90 14.32
C VAL A 372 9.39 -2.49 12.93
N TRP A 373 10.37 -3.21 12.37
CA TRP A 373 10.90 -2.90 11.04
C TRP A 373 9.85 -2.95 9.93
N LYS A 374 8.98 -3.97 9.94
CA LYS A 374 7.85 -4.05 9.00
C LYS A 374 6.93 -2.84 9.16
N HIS A 375 6.64 -2.44 10.40
CA HIS A 375 5.81 -1.28 10.68
C HIS A 375 6.44 0.03 10.16
N LYS A 376 7.76 0.21 10.33
CA LYS A 376 8.50 1.36 9.78
C LYS A 376 8.29 1.51 8.26
N TYR A 377 8.37 0.42 7.52
CA TYR A 377 8.12 0.42 6.07
C TYR A 377 6.64 0.59 5.71
N ASP A 378 5.73 0.01 6.49
CA ASP A 378 4.29 0.15 6.26
C ASP A 378 3.82 1.60 6.43
N ILE A 379 4.26 2.28 7.50
CA ILE A 379 3.96 3.71 7.71
C ILE A 379 4.55 4.55 6.58
N PHE A 380 5.80 4.30 6.20
CA PHE A 380 6.44 5.00 5.09
C PHE A 380 5.67 4.82 3.78
N TYR A 381 5.22 3.60 3.49
CA TYR A 381 4.40 3.31 2.32
C TYR A 381 3.09 4.09 2.35
N ILE A 382 2.38 4.12 3.48
CA ILE A 382 1.11 4.84 3.63
C ILE A 382 1.29 6.34 3.35
N LYS A 383 2.38 6.94 3.84
CA LYS A 383 2.71 8.36 3.63
C LYS A 383 3.03 8.70 2.18
N HIS A 384 3.66 7.76 1.46
CA HIS A 384 4.20 7.98 0.13
C HIS A 384 3.49 7.18 -0.95
N GLN A 385 2.24 6.76 -0.69
CA GLN A 385 1.47 5.93 -1.60
C GLN A 385 1.19 6.70 -2.89
N LYS A 386 1.89 6.34 -3.96
CA LYS A 386 1.70 6.87 -5.32
C LYS A 386 1.83 5.73 -6.31
N PHE A 387 1.25 5.89 -7.49
CA PHE A 387 1.30 4.88 -8.56
C PHE A 387 2.73 4.39 -8.86
N ALA A 388 3.70 5.30 -8.93
CA ALA A 388 5.10 4.95 -9.16
C ALA A 388 5.70 4.07 -8.04
N MET A 389 5.30 4.29 -6.79
CA MET A 389 5.72 3.45 -5.65
C MET A 389 5.12 2.05 -5.77
N ASP A 390 3.83 1.95 -6.10
CA ASP A 390 3.15 0.66 -6.29
C ASP A 390 3.80 -0.13 -7.43
N LEU A 391 4.06 0.50 -8.57
CA LEU A 391 4.76 -0.14 -9.70
C LEU A 391 6.17 -0.60 -9.30
N LYS A 392 6.93 0.23 -8.58
CA LYS A 392 8.25 -0.14 -8.05
C LYS A 392 8.18 -1.36 -7.14
N ILE A 393 7.20 -1.42 -6.22
CA ILE A 393 7.02 -2.57 -5.32
C ILE A 393 6.65 -3.83 -6.10
N LEU A 394 5.77 -3.73 -7.11
CA LEU A 394 5.41 -4.87 -7.96
C LEU A 394 6.60 -5.42 -8.73
N LEU A 395 7.43 -4.57 -9.35
CA LEU A 395 8.64 -4.98 -10.04
C LEU A 395 9.66 -5.64 -9.08
N LEU A 396 9.84 -5.06 -7.89
CA LEU A 396 10.67 -5.66 -6.85
C LEU A 396 10.11 -7.01 -6.39
N THR A 397 8.79 -7.18 -6.34
CA THR A 397 8.12 -8.44 -5.98
C THR A 397 8.39 -9.51 -7.01
N VAL A 398 8.25 -9.20 -8.31
CA VAL A 398 8.58 -10.14 -9.40
C VAL A 398 10.03 -10.60 -9.29
N LYS A 399 10.97 -9.67 -9.08
CA LYS A 399 12.38 -9.99 -8.81
C LYS A 399 12.53 -10.93 -7.59
N THR A 400 11.87 -10.59 -6.49
CA THR A 400 11.94 -11.35 -5.23
C THR A 400 11.44 -12.80 -5.41
N VAL A 401 10.33 -13.00 -6.12
CA VAL A 401 9.75 -14.32 -6.42
C VAL A 401 10.62 -15.12 -7.39
N LEU A 402 11.09 -14.51 -8.48
CA LEU A 402 11.93 -15.19 -9.48
C LEU A 402 13.29 -15.63 -8.94
N PHE A 403 13.91 -14.81 -8.07
CA PHE A 403 15.22 -15.11 -7.48
C PHE A 403 15.11 -15.83 -6.12
N GLY A 404 13.91 -16.17 -5.65
CA GLY A 404 13.69 -16.91 -4.41
C GLY A 404 14.18 -16.20 -3.13
N LYS A 405 14.39 -14.88 -3.17
CA LYS A 405 14.88 -14.11 -2.02
C LYS A 405 13.73 -13.83 -1.05
N GLY A 406 13.45 -14.73 -0.11
CA GLY A 406 12.40 -14.50 0.90
C GLY A 406 11.53 -15.72 1.23
N VAL A 407 12.08 -16.92 1.05
CA VAL A 407 11.52 -18.20 1.54
C VAL A 407 12.54 -18.84 2.43
#